data_AF-A0A085WX04-F1
#
_entry.id   AF-A0A085WX04-F1
#
_cell.length_a   1.000
_cell.length_b   1.000
_cell.length_c   1.000
_cell.angle_alpha   90.00
_cell.angle_beta   90.00
_cell.angle_gamma   90.00
#
_symmetry.space_group_name_H-M   'P 1'
#
loop_
_entity.id
_entity.type
_entity.pdbx_description
1 polymer ?
#
loop_
_entity_poly.entity_id
_entity_poly.type
_entity_poly.pdbx_seq_one_letter_code
_entity_poly.pdbx_strand_id
1 'polypeptide(L)'
;MASLTHTLQLFIRMYGPHAAREDTVLFPALRQIVSANEYDALGEDFERKEHELFGADGFEGVVEEVATLEKALGIYELSTFTPR
;
A
#
# COMPACT_ATOMS: atom_id res chain seq x y z
N MET A 1 -8.74 8.05 -26.27
CA MET A 1 -8.08 8.08 -24.95
C MET A 1 -8.85 7.15 -24.03
N ALA A 2 -8.16 6.37 -23.18
CA ALA A 2 -8.85 5.56 -22.16
C ALA A 2 -9.54 6.48 -21.15
N SER A 3 -10.73 6.10 -20.67
CA SER A 3 -11.39 6.81 -19.58
C SER A 3 -10.65 6.58 -18.25
N LEU A 4 -10.79 7.51 -17.31
CA LEU A 4 -10.21 7.36 -15.97
C LEU A 4 -10.64 6.04 -15.30
N THR A 5 -11.93 5.70 -15.37
CA THR A 5 -12.47 4.44 -14.84
C THR A 5 -11.77 3.22 -15.45
N HIS A 6 -11.56 3.20 -16.76
CA HIS A 6 -10.90 2.08 -17.42
C HIS A 6 -9.43 1.96 -16.98
N THR A 7 -8.72 3.07 -16.87
CA THR A 7 -7.33 3.09 -16.39
C THR A 7 -7.22 2.58 -14.95
N LEU A 8 -8.12 3.02 -14.05
CA LEU A 8 -8.13 2.55 -12.66
C LEU A 8 -8.42 1.05 -12.57
N GLN A 9 -9.36 0.53 -13.38
CA GLN A 9 -9.64 -0.91 -13.44
C GLN A 9 -8.44 -1.73 -13.92
N LEU A 10 -7.72 -1.24 -14.93
CA LEU A 10 -6.48 -1.88 -15.41
C LEU A 10 -5.39 -1.86 -14.33
N PHE A 11 -5.25 -0.74 -13.62
CA PHE A 11 -4.31 -0.63 -12.52
C PHE A 11 -4.63 -1.62 -11.40
N ILE A 12 -5.87 -1.67 -10.91
CA ILE A 12 -6.30 -2.61 -9.85
C ILE A 12 -6.03 -4.06 -10.28
N ARG A 13 -6.36 -4.40 -11.53
CA ARG A 13 -6.13 -5.75 -12.08
C ARG A 13 -4.65 -6.16 -12.07
N MET A 14 -3.74 -5.20 -12.25
CA MET A 14 -2.30 -5.44 -12.20
C MET A 14 -1.77 -5.41 -10.77
N TYR A 15 -2.17 -4.41 -9.98
CA TYR A 15 -1.60 -4.16 -8.67
C TYR A 15 -1.95 -5.25 -7.64
N GLY A 16 -3.17 -5.80 -7.69
CA GLY A 16 -3.58 -6.90 -6.82
C GLY A 16 -2.63 -8.11 -6.86
N PRO A 17 -2.37 -8.73 -8.02
CA PRO A 17 -1.41 -9.83 -8.11
C PRO A 17 0.05 -9.41 -7.92
N HIS A 18 0.39 -8.12 -8.13
CA HIS A 18 1.72 -7.60 -7.81
C HIS A 18 1.97 -7.62 -6.29
N ALA A 19 1.11 -6.95 -5.51
CA ALA A 19 1.21 -6.91 -4.05
C ALA A 19 1.16 -8.32 -3.44
N ALA A 20 0.27 -9.19 -3.93
CA ALA A 20 0.19 -10.57 -3.46
C ALA A 20 1.51 -11.35 -3.66
N ARG A 21 2.25 -11.10 -4.75
CA ARG A 21 3.57 -11.73 -4.97
C ARG A 21 4.64 -11.14 -4.07
N GLU A 22 4.55 -9.86 -3.75
CA GLU A 22 5.46 -9.25 -2.79
C GLU A 22 5.34 -9.94 -1.43
N ASP A 23 4.11 -10.07 -0.91
CA ASP A 23 3.81 -10.70 0.38
C ASP A 23 4.13 -12.19 0.46
N THR A 24 3.88 -12.93 -0.62
CA THR A 24 3.95 -14.41 -0.59
C THR A 24 5.20 -15.00 -1.21
N VAL A 25 5.96 -14.23 -2.01
CA VAL A 25 7.16 -14.71 -2.70
C VAL A 25 8.35 -13.82 -2.40
N LEU A 26 8.28 -12.52 -2.71
CA LEU A 26 9.43 -11.63 -2.66
C LEU A 26 9.91 -11.38 -1.24
N PHE A 27 9.06 -10.89 -0.34
CA PHE A 27 9.45 -10.58 1.04
C PHE A 27 9.86 -11.82 1.84
N PRO A 28 9.19 -12.99 1.68
CA PRO A 28 9.69 -14.23 2.26
C PRO A 28 11.08 -14.62 1.76
N ALA A 29 11.37 -14.49 0.46
CA ALA A 29 12.69 -14.77 -0.08
C ALA A 29 13.74 -13.75 0.39
N LEU A 30 13.37 -12.47 0.45
CA LEU A 30 14.24 -11.40 0.96
C LEU A 30 14.68 -11.70 2.39
N ARG A 31 13.73 -12.06 3.27
CA ARG A 31 13.96 -12.42 4.68
C ARG A 31 14.94 -13.59 4.89
N GLN A 32 15.16 -14.43 3.88
CA GLN A 32 16.13 -15.54 3.95
C GLN A 32 17.56 -15.09 3.60
N ILE A 33 17.72 -13.95 2.92
CA ILE A 33 19.00 -13.50 2.36
C ILE A 33 19.57 -12.35 3.21
N VAL A 34 18.72 -11.44 3.69
CA VAL A 34 19.14 -10.30 4.51
C VAL A 34 19.18 -10.67 5.99
N SER A 35 20.21 -10.20 6.70
CA SER A 35 20.27 -10.36 8.15
C SER A 35 19.22 -9.51 8.86
N ALA A 36 18.94 -9.83 10.13
CA ALA A 36 18.01 -9.05 10.94
C ALA A 36 18.43 -7.56 11.02
N ASN A 37 19.71 -7.29 11.29
CA ASN A 37 20.22 -5.93 11.39
C ASN A 37 20.12 -5.16 10.06
N GLU A 38 20.37 -5.81 8.91
CA GLU A 38 20.21 -5.17 7.60
C GLU A 38 18.74 -4.90 7.28
N TYR A 39 17.85 -5.81 7.69
CA TYR A 39 16.41 -5.60 7.54
C TYR A 39 15.92 -4.42 8.39
N ASP A 40 16.39 -4.32 9.62
CA ASP A 40 16.03 -3.22 10.53
C ASP A 40 16.56 -1.88 10.00
N ALA A 41 17.81 -1.85 9.50
CA ALA A 41 18.38 -0.66 8.86
C ALA A 41 17.60 -0.22 7.61
N LEU A 42 17.08 -1.17 6.82
CA LEU A 42 16.17 -0.84 5.70
C LEU A 42 14.87 -0.19 6.20
N GLY A 43 14.34 -0.62 7.35
CA GLY A 43 13.18 -0.01 7.99
C GLY A 43 13.43 1.46 8.35
N GLU A 44 14.55 1.76 9.01
CA GLU A 44 14.94 3.13 9.36
C GLU A 44 15.08 4.02 8.10
N ASP A 45 15.66 3.47 7.02
CA ASP A 45 15.78 4.17 5.74
C ASP A 45 14.42 4.43 5.07
N PHE A 46 13.45 3.53 5.23
CA PHE A 46 12.09 3.73 4.74
C PHE A 46 11.34 4.79 5.56
N GLU A 47 11.41 4.75 6.89
CA GLU A 47 10.79 5.77 7.75
C GLU A 47 11.33 7.17 7.45
N ARG A 48 12.65 7.30 7.22
CA ARG A 48 13.25 8.56 6.81
C ARG A 48 12.69 9.06 5.48
N LYS A 49 12.58 8.18 4.48
CA LYS A 49 12.00 8.51 3.18
C LYS A 49 10.52 8.86 3.27
N GLU A 50 9.77 8.19 4.14
CA GLU A 50 8.36 8.50 4.39
C GLU A 50 8.22 9.93 4.91
N HIS A 51 9.04 10.35 5.89
CA HIS A 51 9.02 11.73 6.35
C HIS A 51 9.44 12.73 5.27
N GLU A 52 10.44 12.39 4.44
CA GLU A 52 10.89 13.23 3.32
C GLU A 52 9.79 13.42 2.25
N LEU A 53 8.99 12.39 1.98
CA LEU A 53 7.98 12.39 0.92
C LEU A 53 6.58 12.81 1.39
N PHE A 54 6.21 12.45 2.61
CA PHE A 54 4.85 12.56 3.14
C PHE A 54 4.74 13.50 4.35
N GLY A 55 5.86 14.05 4.83
CA GLY A 55 5.88 14.97 5.96
C GLY A 55 5.86 14.26 7.32
N ALA A 56 5.68 15.03 8.40
CA ALA A 56 5.90 14.56 9.77
C ALA A 56 4.98 13.41 10.20
N ASP A 57 3.76 13.35 9.66
CA ASP A 57 2.79 12.28 9.96
C ASP A 57 3.01 11.03 9.08
N GLY A 58 3.94 11.10 8.11
CA GLY A 58 4.43 9.96 7.34
C GLY A 58 3.34 9.12 6.69
N PHE A 59 3.51 7.80 6.76
CA PHE A 59 2.54 6.82 6.28
C PHE A 59 1.16 6.96 6.93
N GLU A 60 1.10 7.20 8.25
CA GLU A 60 -0.16 7.27 8.99
C GLU A 60 -1.04 8.44 8.51
N GLY A 61 -0.42 9.61 8.25
CA GLY A 61 -1.12 10.76 7.69
C GLY A 61 -1.74 10.47 6.32
N VAL A 62 -0.98 9.82 5.43
CA VAL A 62 -1.47 9.41 4.10
C VAL A 62 -2.62 8.41 4.21
N VAL A 63 -2.54 7.45 5.13
CA VAL A 63 -3.63 6.48 5.36
C VAL A 63 -4.92 7.16 5.83
N GLU A 64 -4.83 8.16 6.70
CA GLU A 64 -6.02 8.91 7.15
C GLU A 64 -6.62 9.76 6.01
N GLU A 65 -5.78 10.35 5.15
CA GLU A 65 -6.25 11.04 3.94
C GLU A 65 -7.01 10.08 3.00
N VAL A 66 -6.45 8.89 2.75
CA VAL A 66 -7.11 7.85 1.95
C VAL A 66 -8.43 7.43 2.59
N ALA A 67 -8.46 7.17 3.90
CA ALA A 67 -9.68 6.81 4.62
C ALA A 67 -10.76 7.90 4.51
N THR A 68 -10.37 9.17 4.55
CA THR A 68 -11.28 10.30 4.35
C THR A 68 -11.90 10.30 2.95
N LEU A 69 -11.09 10.05 1.92
CA LEU A 69 -11.58 9.91 0.54
C LEU A 69 -12.52 8.72 0.39
N GLU A 70 -12.18 7.57 0.98
CA GLU A 70 -13.02 6.38 0.94
C GLU A 70 -14.39 6.61 1.59
N LYS A 71 -14.44 7.33 2.72
CA LYS A 71 -15.69 7.72 3.39
C LYS A 71 -16.52 8.64 2.50
N ALA A 72 -15.90 9.63 1.86
CA ALA A 72 -16.57 10.53 0.93
C ALA A 72 -17.12 9.82 -0.31
N LEU A 73 -16.46 8.75 -0.76
CA LEU A 73 -16.87 7.91 -1.89
C LEU A 73 -17.83 6.78 -1.48
N GLY A 74 -18.09 6.58 -0.19
CA GLY A 74 -18.97 5.52 0.33
C GLY A 74 -18.39 4.11 0.21
N ILE A 75 -17.07 3.97 0.11
CA ILE A 75 -16.36 2.68 -0.06
C ILE A 75 -15.52 2.28 1.16
N TYR A 76 -15.55 3.08 2.23
CA TYR A 76 -14.76 2.84 3.44
C TYR A 76 -15.19 1.57 4.20
N GLU A 77 -16.50 1.31 4.29
CA GLU A 77 -17.03 0.22 5.09
C GLU A 77 -16.90 -1.12 4.38
N LEU A 78 -16.04 -2.02 4.87
CA LEU A 78 -15.84 -3.35 4.28
C LEU A 78 -17.14 -4.16 4.16
N SER A 79 -18.08 -3.96 5.09
CA SER A 79 -19.40 -4.61 5.08
C SER A 79 -20.20 -4.35 3.81
N THR A 80 -19.91 -3.27 3.08
CA THR A 80 -20.57 -2.93 1.81
C THR A 80 -20.20 -3.86 0.67
N PHE A 81 -19.08 -4.59 0.79
CA PHE A 81 -18.59 -5.52 -0.23
C PHE A 81 -19.02 -6.98 0.04
N THR A 82 -19.70 -7.24 1.15
CA THR A 82 -20.14 -8.58 1.54
C THR A 82 -21.67 -8.70 1.46
N PRO A 83 -22.22 -9.89 1.13
CA PRO A 83 -23.67 -10.11 1.16
C PRO A 83 -24.26 -9.82 2.55
N ARG A 84 -25.53 -9.37 2.58
CA ARG A 84 -26.30 -9.16 3.82
C ARG A 84 -27.03 -10.43 4.25
#